data_AF-A0A932U8C5-F1
#
_entry.id   AF-A0A932U8C5-F1
#
_cell.length_a   1.000
_cell.length_b   1.000
_cell.length_c   1.000
_cell.angle_alpha   90.00
_cell.angle_beta   90.00
_cell.angle_gamma   90.00
#
_symmetry.space_group_name_H-M   'P 1'
#
loop_
_entity.id
_entity.type
_entity.pdbx_description
1 polymer ?
#
loop_
_entity_poly.entity_id
_entity_poly.type
_entity_poly.pdbx_seq_one_letter_code
_entity_poly.pdbx_strand_id
1 'polypeptide(L)'
;MDLAAPATQSIATQPSGSLIGLVLRAARLDGTAYDEIKRDPYGTAHSFSVVLLSVTLYFVSLLSSLIVLTPDAGPGLKSSILMTVFFVLFVVGGWVIWSYIAYWVGTMLLGGTAPFEILLRTLGLTFGPWVLAFVLIPLGLVNLSGSLLGIIFGVVGPLWSLLSALVAIRHAFDFHWKQAFVTTTLAHIPVVGFAIIMFAA
;
A
#
# COMPACT_ATOMS: atom_id res chain seq x y z
N MET A 1 -53.45 -1.74 28.73
CA MET A 1 -52.17 -1.59 29.44
C MET A 1 -51.37 -2.84 29.15
N ASP A 2 -50.66 -2.82 28.02
CA ASP A 2 -49.58 -3.75 27.70
C ASP A 2 -48.72 -3.05 26.63
N LEU A 3 -47.76 -2.26 27.10
CA LEU A 3 -46.81 -1.52 26.26
C LEU A 3 -45.64 -2.47 26.01
N ALA A 4 -45.78 -3.33 25.00
CA ALA A 4 -44.65 -4.08 24.49
C ALA A 4 -43.61 -3.10 23.94
N ALA A 5 -42.43 -3.09 24.58
CA ALA A 5 -41.30 -2.26 24.22
C ALA A 5 -40.90 -2.49 22.74
N PRO A 6 -40.55 -1.43 21.98
CA PRO A 6 -39.91 -1.63 20.69
C PRO A 6 -38.49 -2.16 20.91
N ALA A 7 -38.30 -3.45 20.67
CA ALA A 7 -36.99 -4.08 20.62
C ALA A 7 -36.18 -3.57 19.41
N THR A 8 -34.86 -3.52 19.60
CA THR A 8 -33.81 -3.44 18.57
C THR A 8 -33.60 -2.13 17.83
N GLN A 9 -33.27 -1.07 18.58
CA GLN A 9 -32.18 -0.19 18.15
C GLN A 9 -30.85 -0.93 18.32
N SER A 10 -30.28 -1.47 17.23
CA SER A 10 -28.84 -1.40 16.92
C SER A 10 -28.52 -2.12 15.61
N ILE A 11 -29.11 -1.72 14.50
CA ILE A 11 -28.33 -1.71 13.25
C ILE A 11 -27.39 -0.53 13.42
N ALA A 12 -26.34 -0.70 14.22
CA ALA A 12 -25.22 0.20 14.20
C ALA A 12 -24.61 0.04 12.81
N THR A 13 -25.06 0.88 11.88
CA THR A 13 -24.28 1.29 10.71
C THR A 13 -22.93 1.70 11.26
N GLN A 14 -21.97 0.75 11.29
CA GLN A 14 -20.60 1.08 11.61
C GLN A 14 -20.23 2.17 10.61
N PRO A 15 -19.85 3.38 11.07
CA PRO A 15 -19.45 4.42 10.14
C PRO A 15 -18.34 3.81 9.29
N SER A 16 -18.45 3.91 7.96
CA SER A 16 -17.31 3.69 7.09
C SER A 16 -16.21 4.58 7.66
N GLY A 17 -15.19 3.97 8.26
CA GLY A 17 -14.07 4.68 8.80
C GLY A 17 -13.53 5.55 7.67
N SER A 18 -13.27 6.82 7.97
CA SER A 18 -12.70 7.71 6.98
C SER A 18 -11.46 7.07 6.35
N LEU A 19 -11.15 7.40 5.10
CA LEU A 19 -9.96 6.87 4.41
C LEU A 19 -8.68 7.06 5.25
N ILE A 20 -8.60 8.17 5.97
CA ILE A 20 -7.54 8.47 6.92
C ILE A 20 -7.52 7.47 8.08
N GLY A 21 -8.68 7.14 8.65
CA GLY A 21 -8.80 6.11 9.70
C GLY A 21 -8.42 4.71 9.22
N LEU A 22 -8.72 4.36 7.97
CA LEU A 22 -8.25 3.12 7.35
C LEU A 22 -6.73 3.10 7.23
N VAL A 23 -6.14 4.18 6.70
CA VAL A 23 -4.68 4.31 6.54
C VAL A 23 -3.94 4.27 7.89
N LEU A 24 -4.43 4.98 8.91
CA LEU A 24 -3.83 5.00 10.24
C LEU A 24 -3.88 3.63 10.93
N ARG A 25 -4.97 2.88 10.75
CA ARG A 25 -5.09 1.52 11.27
C ARG A 25 -4.21 0.53 10.50
N ALA A 26 -4.17 0.62 9.18
CA ALA A 26 -3.27 -0.18 8.35
C ALA A 26 -1.78 0.05 8.72
N ALA A 27 -1.41 1.30 9.01
CA ALA A 27 -0.09 1.67 9.52
C ALA A 27 0.22 1.05 10.89
N ARG A 28 -0.79 0.88 11.74
CA ARG A 28 -0.68 0.16 13.03
C ARG A 28 -0.79 -1.36 12.88
N LEU A 29 -0.83 -1.89 11.65
CA LEU A 29 -1.03 -3.32 11.34
C LEU A 29 -2.33 -3.88 11.94
N ASP A 30 -3.34 -3.03 12.07
CA ASP A 30 -4.66 -3.41 12.56
C ASP A 30 -5.46 -4.09 11.45
N GLY A 31 -5.71 -5.40 11.65
CA GLY A 31 -6.46 -6.27 10.76
C GLY A 31 -7.86 -5.76 10.40
N THR A 32 -8.50 -5.03 11.32
CA THR A 32 -9.87 -4.56 11.14
C THR A 32 -10.02 -3.60 9.97
N ALA A 33 -8.97 -2.84 9.62
CA ALA A 33 -8.99 -1.94 8.47
C ALA A 33 -9.10 -2.71 7.14
N TYR A 34 -8.47 -3.87 7.05
CA TYR A 34 -8.58 -4.73 5.87
C TYR A 34 -9.96 -5.38 5.81
N ASP A 35 -10.49 -5.86 6.93
CA ASP A 35 -11.86 -6.40 6.97
C ASP A 35 -12.92 -5.36 6.59
N GLU A 36 -12.69 -4.09 6.93
CA GLU A 36 -13.57 -2.99 6.59
C GLU A 36 -13.51 -2.65 5.09
N ILE A 37 -12.30 -2.47 4.53
CA ILE A 37 -12.15 -2.17 3.10
C ILE A 37 -12.60 -3.33 2.20
N LYS A 38 -12.56 -4.58 2.69
CA LYS A 38 -13.16 -5.76 2.02
C LYS A 38 -14.67 -5.55 1.80
N ARG A 39 -15.38 -5.00 2.79
CA ARG A 39 -16.85 -4.85 2.79
C ARG A 39 -17.33 -3.54 2.15
N ASP A 40 -16.42 -2.59 1.96
CA ASP A 40 -16.72 -1.29 1.38
C ASP A 40 -17.00 -1.40 -0.14
N PRO A 41 -18.18 -0.95 -0.62
CA PRO A 41 -18.50 -0.91 -2.05
C PRO A 41 -17.56 0.00 -2.86
N TYR A 42 -16.96 1.02 -2.23
CA TYR A 42 -15.99 1.92 -2.85
C TYR A 42 -14.53 1.56 -2.51
N GLY A 43 -14.29 0.40 -1.88
CA GLY A 43 -12.97 0.02 -1.36
C GLY A 43 -11.86 0.01 -2.42
N THR A 44 -12.15 -0.39 -3.66
CA THR A 44 -11.17 -0.33 -4.76
C THR A 44 -10.78 1.11 -5.12
N ALA A 45 -11.74 2.05 -5.13
CA ALA A 45 -11.48 3.46 -5.39
C ALA A 45 -10.70 4.12 -4.24
N HIS A 46 -11.01 3.75 -2.99
CA HIS A 46 -10.24 4.16 -1.81
C HIS A 46 -8.80 3.67 -1.89
N SER A 47 -8.59 2.41 -2.26
CA SER A 47 -7.27 1.81 -2.41
C SER A 47 -6.47 2.47 -3.52
N PHE A 48 -7.10 2.73 -4.66
CA PHE A 48 -6.49 3.45 -5.76
C PHE A 48 -6.05 4.86 -5.34
N SER A 49 -6.90 5.58 -4.59
CA SER A 49 -6.55 6.91 -4.06
C SER A 49 -5.33 6.88 -3.15
N VAL A 50 -5.21 5.85 -2.30
CA VAL A 50 -4.04 5.67 -1.41
C VAL A 50 -2.78 5.37 -2.22
N VAL A 51 -2.86 4.48 -3.21
CA VAL A 51 -1.73 4.15 -4.11
C VAL A 51 -1.30 5.39 -4.89
N LEU A 52 -2.25 6.13 -5.46
CA LEU A 52 -2.00 7.34 -6.24
C LEU A 52 -1.35 8.45 -5.39
N LEU A 53 -1.82 8.63 -4.15
CA LEU A 53 -1.22 9.58 -3.22
C LEU A 53 0.21 9.15 -2.84
N SER A 54 0.41 7.87 -2.51
CA SER A 54 1.72 7.33 -2.16
C SER A 54 2.75 7.54 -3.28
N VAL A 55 2.37 7.23 -4.53
CA VAL A 55 3.30 7.37 -5.67
C VAL A 55 3.61 8.83 -5.96
N THR A 56 2.64 9.72 -5.82
CA THR A 56 2.83 11.16 -6.03
C THR A 56 3.80 11.74 -5.00
N LEU A 57 3.60 11.39 -3.72
CA LEU A 57 4.48 11.83 -2.62
C LEU A 57 5.90 11.32 -2.80
N TYR A 58 6.06 10.04 -3.13
CA TYR A 58 7.37 9.46 -3.38
C TYR A 58 8.08 10.13 -4.58
N PHE A 59 7.34 10.37 -5.67
CA PHE A 59 7.90 11.03 -6.84
C PHE A 59 8.37 12.47 -6.56
N VAL A 60 7.56 13.25 -5.82
CA VAL A 60 7.96 14.60 -5.38
C VAL A 60 9.21 14.54 -4.50
N SER A 61 9.30 13.56 -3.61
CA SER A 61 10.50 13.34 -2.80
C SER A 61 11.72 13.03 -3.66
N LEU A 62 11.60 12.14 -4.66
CA LEU A 62 12.70 11.80 -5.58
C LEU A 62 13.16 13.01 -6.40
N LEU A 63 12.23 13.76 -6.99
CA LEU A 63 12.56 14.96 -7.75
C LEU A 63 13.30 15.99 -6.89
N SER A 64 12.84 16.19 -5.66
CA SER A 64 13.48 17.13 -4.72
C SER A 64 14.93 16.72 -4.44
N SER A 65 15.20 15.42 -4.27
CA SER A 65 16.56 14.90 -4.10
C SER A 65 17.44 15.14 -5.32
N LEU A 66 16.91 14.92 -6.54
CA LEU A 66 17.69 15.11 -7.77
C LEU A 66 18.04 16.59 -8.02
N ILE A 67 17.11 17.52 -7.77
CA ILE A 67 17.35 18.97 -7.92
C ILE A 67 18.46 19.45 -6.97
N VAL A 68 18.51 18.92 -5.74
CA VAL A 68 19.55 19.27 -4.75
C VAL A 68 20.92 18.72 -5.14
N LEU A 69 20.98 17.50 -5.72
CA LEU A 69 22.23 16.82 -6.06
C LEU A 69 22.82 17.27 -7.41
N THR A 70 22.01 17.79 -8.32
CA THR A 70 22.46 18.27 -9.63
C THR A 70 21.85 19.62 -9.99
N PRO A 71 22.34 20.73 -9.40
CA PRO A 71 21.80 22.07 -9.63
C PRO A 71 21.87 22.50 -11.10
N ASP A 72 22.86 22.00 -11.84
CA ASP A 72 23.15 22.36 -13.24
C ASP A 72 22.54 21.39 -14.27
N ALA A 73 21.99 20.25 -13.82
CA ALA A 73 21.35 19.29 -14.71
C ALA A 73 19.93 19.76 -15.01
N GLY A 74 19.78 20.69 -15.95
CA GLY A 74 18.48 21.19 -16.37
C GLY A 74 17.59 20.08 -16.93
N PRO A 75 16.47 19.72 -16.29
CA PRO A 75 15.47 18.87 -16.91
C PRO A 75 14.42 19.80 -17.53
N GLY A 76 14.32 19.83 -18.86
CA GLY A 76 13.20 20.52 -19.49
C GLY A 76 11.88 19.98 -18.92
N LEU A 77 10.98 20.85 -18.47
CA LEU A 77 9.72 20.52 -17.77
C LEU A 77 8.93 19.35 -18.41
N LYS A 78 9.01 19.21 -19.74
CA LYS A 78 8.41 18.12 -20.52
C LYS A 78 9.00 16.73 -20.19
N SER A 79 10.32 16.64 -19.97
CA SER A 79 11.01 15.43 -19.52
C SER A 79 10.50 15.00 -18.14
N SER A 80 10.40 15.95 -17.20
CA SER A 80 9.94 15.68 -15.84
C SER A 80 8.49 15.17 -15.81
N ILE A 81 7.58 15.78 -16.56
CA ILE A 81 6.17 15.33 -16.62
C ILE A 81 6.06 13.93 -17.21
N LEU A 82 6.77 13.65 -18.30
CA LEU A 82 6.73 12.33 -18.94
C LEU A 82 7.25 11.25 -17.98
N MET A 83 8.34 11.53 -17.28
CA MET A 83 8.88 10.65 -16.23
C MET A 83 7.90 10.44 -15.08
N THR A 84 7.18 11.48 -14.63
CA THR A 84 6.13 11.34 -13.62
C THR A 84 5.06 10.36 -14.06
N VAL A 85 4.54 10.53 -15.28
CA VAL A 85 3.45 9.70 -15.80
C VAL A 85 3.89 8.25 -15.92
N PHE A 86 5.08 8.00 -16.49
CA PHE A 86 5.64 6.65 -16.56
C PHE A 86 5.82 6.04 -15.16
N PHE A 87 6.33 6.80 -14.21
CA PHE A 87 6.52 6.33 -12.83
C PHE A 87 5.19 5.98 -12.14
N VAL A 88 4.16 6.82 -12.29
CA VAL A 88 2.82 6.54 -11.75
C VAL A 88 2.24 5.28 -12.37
N LEU A 89 2.28 5.14 -13.69
CA LEU A 89 1.79 3.95 -14.38
C LEU A 89 2.54 2.69 -13.95
N PHE A 90 3.85 2.81 -13.75
CA PHE A 90 4.70 1.72 -13.29
C PHE A 90 4.31 1.24 -11.88
N VAL A 91 4.12 2.15 -10.92
CA VAL A 91 3.76 1.77 -9.54
C VAL A 91 2.34 1.23 -9.46
N VAL A 92 1.38 1.87 -10.15
CA VAL A 92 0.00 1.37 -10.21
C VAL A 92 -0.05 0.00 -10.89
N GLY A 93 0.65 -0.17 -12.02
CA GLY A 93 0.77 -1.45 -12.71
C GLY A 93 1.45 -2.51 -11.84
N GLY A 94 2.51 -2.13 -11.13
CA GLY A 94 3.22 -2.98 -10.17
C GLY A 94 2.33 -3.47 -9.04
N TRP A 95 1.49 -2.60 -8.47
CA TRP A 95 0.49 -2.99 -7.47
C TRP A 95 -0.53 -3.99 -8.01
N VAL A 96 -1.04 -3.78 -9.23
CA VAL A 96 -1.99 -4.71 -9.87
C VAL A 96 -1.33 -6.06 -10.15
N ILE A 97 -0.12 -6.06 -10.71
CA ILE A 97 0.66 -7.27 -11.00
C ILE A 97 0.97 -8.02 -9.71
N TRP A 98 1.45 -7.33 -8.68
CA TRP A 98 1.74 -7.94 -7.38
C TRP A 98 0.48 -8.54 -6.75
N SER A 99 -0.65 -7.84 -6.83
CA SER A 99 -1.93 -8.35 -6.35
C SER A 99 -2.37 -9.60 -7.12
N TYR A 100 -2.09 -9.65 -8.43
CA TYR A 100 -2.40 -10.81 -9.25
C TYR A 100 -1.52 -12.01 -8.91
N ILE A 101 -0.22 -11.79 -8.68
CA ILE A 101 0.70 -12.84 -8.23
C ILE A 101 0.26 -13.37 -6.86
N ALA A 102 -0.05 -12.49 -5.91
CA ALA A 102 -0.55 -12.88 -4.59
C ALA A 102 -1.88 -13.65 -4.69
N TYR A 103 -2.77 -13.25 -5.61
CA TYR A 103 -4.01 -13.96 -5.89
C TYR A 103 -3.75 -15.37 -6.38
N TRP A 104 -2.90 -15.50 -7.40
CA TRP A 104 -2.56 -16.78 -7.99
C TRP A 104 -1.89 -17.71 -6.98
N VAL A 105 -0.89 -17.22 -6.25
CA VAL A 105 -0.20 -17.98 -5.20
C VAL A 105 -1.17 -18.41 -4.08
N GLY A 106 -2.00 -17.49 -3.58
CA GLY A 106 -2.94 -17.77 -2.48
C GLY A 106 -4.03 -18.77 -2.88
N THR A 107 -4.64 -18.59 -4.05
CA THR A 107 -5.73 -19.45 -4.53
C THR A 107 -5.22 -20.82 -4.98
N MET A 108 -4.19 -20.88 -5.83
CA MET A 108 -3.73 -22.14 -6.42
C MET A 108 -2.92 -23.00 -5.48
N LEU A 109 -2.03 -22.41 -4.66
CA LEU A 109 -1.14 -23.20 -3.80
C LEU A 109 -1.72 -23.46 -2.41
N LEU A 110 -2.62 -22.58 -1.92
CA LEU A 110 -3.02 -22.55 -0.50
C LEU A 110 -4.53 -22.54 -0.28
N GLY A 111 -5.35 -22.62 -1.35
CA GLY A 111 -6.80 -22.78 -1.26
C GLY A 111 -7.54 -21.51 -0.83
N GLY A 112 -6.98 -20.32 -1.06
CA GLY A 112 -7.65 -19.06 -0.80
C GLY A 112 -8.93 -18.89 -1.62
N THR A 113 -9.94 -18.26 -1.04
CA THR A 113 -11.28 -18.08 -1.66
C THR A 113 -11.63 -16.63 -1.98
N ALA A 114 -10.74 -15.68 -1.67
CA ALA A 114 -10.98 -14.27 -1.91
C ALA A 114 -10.94 -13.96 -3.42
N PRO A 115 -11.94 -13.26 -3.97
CA PRO A 115 -11.90 -12.83 -5.35
C PRO A 115 -10.79 -11.79 -5.53
N PHE A 116 -10.24 -11.70 -6.74
CA PHE A 116 -9.12 -10.83 -7.07
C PHE A 116 -9.34 -9.36 -6.65
N GLU A 117 -10.54 -8.84 -6.84
CA GLU A 117 -10.93 -7.46 -6.48
C GLU A 117 -10.84 -7.17 -4.97
N ILE A 118 -11.06 -8.18 -4.13
CA ILE A 118 -10.97 -8.06 -2.67
C ILE A 118 -9.49 -8.05 -2.25
N LEU A 119 -8.67 -8.88 -2.89
CA LEU A 119 -7.23 -8.87 -2.67
C LEU A 119 -6.58 -7.57 -3.17
N LEU A 120 -6.96 -7.11 -4.36
CA LEU A 120 -6.45 -5.88 -4.96
C LEU A 120 -6.64 -4.70 -4.01
N ARG A 121 -7.87 -4.47 -3.52
CA ARG A 121 -8.18 -3.36 -2.61
C ARG A 121 -7.48 -3.49 -1.26
N THR A 122 -7.44 -4.68 -0.66
CA THR A 122 -6.75 -4.89 0.62
C THR A 122 -5.24 -4.65 0.52
N LEU A 123 -4.62 -5.07 -0.59
CA LEU A 123 -3.22 -4.78 -0.87
C LEU A 123 -2.97 -3.30 -1.20
N GLY A 124 -3.91 -2.61 -1.84
CA GLY A 124 -3.75 -1.16 -2.10
C GLY A 124 -3.70 -0.34 -0.81
N LEU A 125 -4.40 -0.78 0.24
CA LEU A 125 -4.32 -0.15 1.56
C LEU A 125 -2.94 -0.29 2.22
N THR A 126 -2.11 -1.24 1.79
CA THR A 126 -0.73 -1.41 2.29
C THR A 126 0.22 -0.28 1.86
N PHE A 127 -0.22 0.57 0.94
CA PHE A 127 0.46 1.82 0.58
C PHE A 127 0.16 2.96 1.58
N GLY A 128 -0.85 2.81 2.45
CA GLY A 128 -1.16 3.78 3.51
C GLY A 128 -0.01 4.08 4.47
N PRO A 129 0.70 3.06 5.02
CA PRO A 129 1.92 3.25 5.79
C PRO A 129 2.95 4.16 5.08
N TRP A 130 3.15 3.99 3.78
CA TRP A 130 4.04 4.81 2.98
C TRP A 130 3.58 6.26 2.86
N VAL A 131 2.27 6.49 2.66
CA VAL A 131 1.70 7.84 2.69
C VAL A 131 2.04 8.55 4.00
N LEU A 132 1.87 7.88 5.14
CA LEU A 132 2.21 8.46 6.45
C LEU A 132 3.71 8.72 6.59
N ALA A 133 4.56 7.79 6.13
CA ALA A 133 6.00 8.01 6.12
C ALA A 133 6.35 9.29 5.35
N PHE A 134 5.88 9.43 4.11
CA PHE A 134 6.22 10.60 3.28
C PHE A 134 5.60 11.92 3.78
N VAL A 135 4.44 11.88 4.44
CA VAL A 135 3.81 13.09 5.00
C VAL A 135 4.45 13.53 6.31
N LEU A 136 4.75 12.58 7.21
CA LEU A 136 5.31 12.89 8.54
C LEU A 136 6.79 13.29 8.49
N ILE A 137 7.48 12.98 7.39
CA ILE A 137 8.88 13.29 7.18
C ILE A 137 8.95 14.37 6.11
N PRO A 138 8.88 15.66 6.50
CA PRO A 138 8.90 16.73 5.53
C PRO A 138 10.22 16.75 4.76
N LEU A 139 10.10 17.23 3.52
CA LEU A 139 11.08 17.53 2.46
C LEU A 139 12.36 18.29 2.89
N GLY A 140 12.59 18.53 4.19
CA GLY A 140 13.78 19.19 4.75
C GLY A 140 14.90 18.24 5.17
N LEU A 141 14.70 16.92 5.10
CA LEU A 141 15.73 15.91 5.41
C LEU A 141 16.27 15.21 4.16
N VAL A 142 16.04 15.76 2.96
CA VAL A 142 16.35 15.15 1.65
C VAL A 142 17.82 14.72 1.43
N ASN A 143 18.77 15.12 2.29
CA ASN A 143 20.15 14.59 2.29
C ASN A 143 20.27 13.27 3.09
N LEU A 144 19.50 12.25 2.70
CA LEU A 144 19.42 10.95 3.38
C LEU A 144 20.22 9.83 2.73
N SER A 145 20.86 10.06 1.58
CA SER A 145 21.63 9.01 0.89
C SER A 145 22.81 8.46 1.73
N GLY A 146 23.17 9.11 2.85
CA GLY A 146 24.18 8.62 3.80
C GLY A 146 23.89 8.81 5.29
N SER A 147 22.71 9.29 5.70
CA SER A 147 22.39 9.46 7.13
C SER A 147 21.62 8.25 7.68
N LEU A 148 21.74 7.98 8.99
CA LEU A 148 21.08 6.86 9.68
C LEU A 148 19.57 6.78 9.37
N LEU A 149 18.93 7.94 9.25
CA LEU A 149 17.52 8.04 8.88
C LEU A 149 17.24 7.47 7.48
N GLY A 150 18.16 7.58 6.51
CA GLY A 150 17.97 7.10 5.14
C GLY A 150 18.11 5.58 5.05
N ILE A 151 19.03 5.02 5.83
CA ILE A 151 19.17 3.57 6.04
C ILE A 151 17.93 3.03 6.75
N ILE A 152 17.44 3.73 7.78
CA ILE A 152 16.20 3.39 8.46
C ILE A 152 15.04 3.39 7.46
N PHE A 153 14.89 4.39 6.57
CA PHE A 153 13.82 4.38 5.58
C PHE A 153 13.98 3.32 4.49
N GLY A 154 15.20 3.09 4.01
CA GLY A 154 15.49 2.06 3.01
C GLY A 154 15.24 0.63 3.50
N VAL A 155 15.27 0.39 4.81
CA VAL A 155 15.07 -0.94 5.40
C VAL A 155 13.72 -1.06 6.12
N VAL A 156 13.37 -0.11 6.99
CA VAL A 156 12.15 -0.14 7.79
C VAL A 156 10.91 0.09 6.92
N GLY A 157 10.98 0.96 5.91
CA GLY A 157 9.85 1.21 5.00
C GLY A 157 9.39 -0.07 4.28
N PRO A 158 10.28 -0.75 3.54
CA PRO A 158 9.94 -2.00 2.86
C PRO A 158 9.49 -3.10 3.82
N LEU A 159 10.13 -3.25 4.98
CA LEU A 159 9.70 -4.22 6.00
C LEU A 159 8.30 -3.90 6.54
N TRP A 160 8.00 -2.63 6.80
CA TRP A 160 6.69 -2.20 7.28
C TRP A 160 5.60 -2.45 6.24
N SER A 161 5.90 -2.19 4.97
CA SER A 161 5.03 -2.52 3.84
C SER A 161 4.79 -4.03 3.74
N LEU A 162 5.84 -4.84 3.94
CA LEU A 162 5.73 -6.30 3.89
C LEU A 162 4.89 -6.86 5.05
N LEU A 163 5.05 -6.30 6.26
CA LEU A 163 4.21 -6.64 7.42
C LEU A 163 2.75 -6.23 7.17
N SER A 164 2.53 -5.05 6.59
CA SER A 164 1.21 -4.58 6.19
C SER A 164 0.58 -5.53 5.16
N ALA A 165 1.35 -5.98 4.17
CA ALA A 165 0.94 -6.97 3.17
C ALA A 165 0.63 -8.34 3.78
N LEU A 166 1.39 -8.77 4.78
CA LEU A 166 1.14 -10.01 5.49
C LEU A 166 -0.22 -10.01 6.19
N VAL A 167 -0.52 -8.92 6.91
CA VAL A 167 -1.82 -8.74 7.57
C VAL A 167 -2.93 -8.61 6.52
N ALA A 168 -2.72 -7.83 5.45
CA ALA A 168 -3.68 -7.67 4.37
C ALA A 168 -4.07 -9.00 3.72
N ILE A 169 -3.08 -9.82 3.34
CA ILE A 169 -3.29 -11.14 2.71
C ILE A 169 -4.00 -12.10 3.66
N ARG A 170 -3.60 -12.10 4.94
CA ARG A 170 -4.28 -12.89 5.98
C ARG A 170 -5.77 -12.57 6.01
N HIS A 171 -6.11 -11.29 6.09
CA HIS A 171 -7.50 -10.85 6.18
C HIS A 171 -8.23 -11.01 4.84
N ALA A 172 -7.59 -10.75 3.71
CA ALA A 172 -8.19 -10.92 2.39
C ALA A 172 -8.72 -12.35 2.20
N PHE A 173 -7.86 -13.35 2.44
CA PHE A 173 -8.15 -14.77 2.24
C PHE A 173 -8.69 -15.51 3.46
N ASP A 174 -8.82 -14.84 4.61
CA ASP A 174 -9.18 -15.46 5.89
C ASP A 174 -8.22 -16.63 6.26
N PHE A 175 -6.93 -16.46 5.92
CA PHE A 175 -5.88 -17.46 6.08
C PHE A 175 -5.39 -17.62 7.51
N HIS A 176 -4.73 -18.75 7.80
CA HIS A 176 -3.84 -18.86 8.95
C HIS A 176 -2.53 -18.12 8.68
N TRP A 177 -1.81 -17.71 9.74
CA TRP A 177 -0.55 -16.95 9.62
C TRP A 177 0.49 -17.63 8.73
N LYS A 178 0.58 -18.97 8.76
CA LYS A 178 1.51 -19.73 7.91
C LYS A 178 1.22 -19.56 6.42
N GLN A 179 -0.05 -19.66 6.03
CA GLN A 179 -0.48 -19.50 4.64
C GLN A 179 -0.25 -18.07 4.17
N ALA A 180 -0.65 -17.08 4.99
CA ALA A 180 -0.41 -15.68 4.69
C ALA A 180 1.08 -15.38 4.49
N PHE A 181 1.95 -15.88 5.38
CA PHE A 181 3.39 -15.70 5.28
C PHE A 181 3.98 -16.28 3.99
N VAL A 182 3.57 -17.50 3.63
CA VAL A 182 4.00 -18.14 2.37
C VAL A 182 3.53 -17.33 1.17
N THR A 183 2.24 -16.92 1.13
CA THR A 183 1.70 -16.11 0.03
C THR A 183 2.43 -14.79 -0.11
N THR A 184 2.61 -14.05 1.00
CA THR A 184 3.30 -12.76 1.00
C THR A 184 4.72 -12.90 0.50
N THR A 185 5.47 -13.89 0.99
CA THR A 185 6.86 -14.10 0.59
C THR A 185 6.98 -14.45 -0.89
N LEU A 186 6.22 -15.43 -1.36
CA LEU A 186 6.27 -15.87 -2.75
C LEU A 186 5.80 -14.78 -3.73
N ALA A 187 4.79 -14.00 -3.36
CA ALA A 187 4.32 -12.91 -4.18
C ALA A 187 5.32 -11.75 -4.29
N HIS A 188 6.19 -11.57 -3.29
CA HIS A 188 7.14 -10.47 -3.28
C HIS A 188 8.42 -10.76 -4.08
N ILE A 189 8.81 -12.03 -4.22
CA ILE A 189 10.05 -12.42 -4.95
C ILE A 189 10.11 -11.84 -6.37
N PRO A 190 9.08 -11.94 -7.22
CA PRO A 190 9.14 -11.38 -8.57
C PRO A 190 9.27 -9.85 -8.58
N VAL A 191 8.62 -9.17 -7.63
CA VAL A 191 8.66 -7.70 -7.50
C VAL A 191 10.06 -7.24 -7.12
N VAL A 192 10.68 -7.90 -6.14
CA VAL A 192 12.05 -7.60 -5.69
C VAL A 192 13.06 -7.91 -6.81
N GLY A 193 12.93 -9.06 -7.48
CA GLY A 193 13.79 -9.43 -8.60
C GLY A 193 13.73 -8.41 -9.74
N PHE A 194 12.53 -7.97 -10.10
CA PHE A 194 12.32 -6.94 -11.11
C PHE A 194 12.92 -5.58 -10.71
N ALA A 195 12.70 -5.16 -9.45
CA ALA A 195 13.32 -3.94 -8.94
C ALA A 195 14.86 -4.01 -8.99
N ILE A 196 15.47 -5.13 -8.56
CA ILE A 196 16.92 -5.31 -8.61
C ILE A 196 17.44 -5.18 -10.05
N ILE A 197 16.81 -5.84 -11.02
CA ILE A 197 17.22 -5.76 -12.43
C ILE A 197 17.15 -4.33 -12.95
N MET A 198 16.09 -3.60 -12.60
CA MET A 198 15.89 -2.23 -13.07
C MET A 198 16.89 -1.24 -12.48
N PHE A 199 17.29 -1.41 -11.22
CA PHE A 199 18.25 -0.52 -10.54
C PHE A 199 19.72 -0.95 -10.73
N ALA A 200 19.97 -2.17 -11.20
CA ALA A 200 21.31 -2.66 -11.54
C ALA A 200 21.72 -2.40 -13.00
N ALA A 201 20.75 -2.02 -13.87
CA ALA A 201 20.95 -1.65 -15.26
C ALA A 201 21.20 -0.14 -15.42
#